data_AF-A0A3A4JUI7-F1
#
_entry.id   AF-A0A3A4JUI7-F1
#
_cell.length_a   1.000
_cell.length_b   1.000
_cell.length_c   1.000
_cell.angle_alpha   90.00
_cell.angle_beta   90.00
_cell.angle_gamma   90.00
#
_symmetry.space_group_name_H-M   'P 1'
#
loop_
_entity.id
_entity.type
_entity.pdbx_description
1 polymer ?
#
loop_
_entity_poly.entity_id
_entity_poly.type
_entity_poly.pdbx_seq_one_letter_code
_entity_poly.pdbx_strand_id
1 'polypeptide(L)'
;MRKKTIITTFVCLLCALTVKNPALAETILFKTGKFISGTIVEKTDKYIKVDVYGVTLTYYLDEIKTIFEKSAGLLYISGLKDAVDLKFQDAKKKLSSTADLLPLRDLSLAAIKAIDDAESNLISQESAVYFLKGLLYCGDNKVNEGIENFLKAIQAEPEYELFYIYLGATYIGVEKFQDAIDTLQKVLAINPDSAEGNHFLGSLYVHLDRRPEGISYLEKSVPLYQEKGNTERIKAVNELLDKIR
;
A
#
# COMPACT_ATOMS: atom_id res chain seq x y z
N MET A 1 25.23 -1.71 -5.87
CA MET A 1 24.05 -0.94 -6.35
C MET A 1 22.72 -1.73 -6.31
N ARG A 2 22.52 -2.68 -5.38
CA ARG A 2 21.29 -3.51 -5.28
C ARG A 2 20.37 -3.18 -4.07
N LYS A 3 20.64 -2.10 -3.34
CA LYS A 3 19.98 -1.78 -2.05
C LYS A 3 18.58 -1.12 -2.17
N LYS A 4 18.18 -0.68 -3.37
CA LYS A 4 16.99 0.16 -3.62
C LYS A 4 15.79 -0.54 -4.29
N THR A 5 15.72 -1.87 -4.31
CA THR A 5 14.66 -2.55 -5.10
C THR A 5 13.63 -3.28 -4.26
N ILE A 6 14.02 -3.79 -3.09
CA ILE A 6 13.19 -4.75 -2.35
C ILE A 6 12.11 -4.05 -1.51
N ILE A 7 12.46 -2.94 -0.85
CA ILE A 7 11.50 -2.16 -0.03
C ILE A 7 10.66 -1.24 -0.89
N THR A 8 11.23 -0.85 -2.02
CA THR A 8 10.63 0.02 -3.03
C THR A 8 9.45 -0.63 -3.76
N THR A 9 9.11 -1.89 -3.47
CA THR A 9 7.90 -2.51 -4.05
C THR A 9 6.70 -2.43 -3.09
N PHE A 10 6.93 -2.36 -1.77
CA PHE A 10 5.84 -2.36 -0.77
C PHE A 10 5.67 -1.02 -0.05
N VAL A 11 6.78 -0.39 0.32
CA VAL A 11 6.79 0.93 0.97
C VAL A 11 6.60 2.05 -0.04
N CYS A 12 7.00 1.79 -1.28
CA CYS A 12 6.92 2.80 -2.31
C CYS A 12 5.48 3.06 -2.73
N LEU A 13 4.42 2.37 -2.33
CA LEU A 13 3.12 2.65 -2.94
C LEU A 13 2.37 3.86 -2.37
N LEU A 14 2.46 4.08 -1.06
CA LEU A 14 2.10 5.37 -0.45
C LEU A 14 2.98 6.50 -1.02
N CYS A 15 4.21 6.18 -1.45
CA CYS A 15 5.21 7.09 -2.01
C CYS A 15 5.52 6.90 -3.53
N ALA A 16 4.63 6.29 -4.33
CA ALA A 16 4.83 6.06 -5.79
C ALA A 16 3.67 6.68 -6.56
N LEU A 17 2.57 6.94 -5.85
CA LEU A 17 1.69 8.07 -6.15
C LEU A 17 2.41 9.43 -6.06
N THR A 18 3.69 9.49 -5.65
CA THR A 18 4.44 10.74 -5.42
C THR A 18 5.50 11.08 -6.47
N VAL A 19 5.59 10.34 -7.57
CA VAL A 19 6.35 10.82 -8.76
C VAL A 19 5.52 11.91 -9.45
N LYS A 20 5.69 13.18 -9.02
CA LYS A 20 5.17 14.41 -9.67
C LYS A 20 3.82 14.20 -10.38
N ASN A 21 2.75 14.10 -9.59
CA ASN A 21 1.35 14.00 -10.04
C ASN A 21 1.06 12.86 -11.05
N PRO A 22 1.16 11.59 -10.63
CA PRO A 22 0.78 10.41 -11.41
C PRO A 22 -0.74 10.18 -11.44
N ALA A 23 -1.56 11.09 -10.87
CA ALA A 23 -3.02 11.00 -10.93
C ALA A 23 -3.61 11.10 -12.36
N LEU A 24 -2.77 11.33 -13.38
CA LEU A 24 -3.20 11.58 -14.75
C LEU A 24 -2.72 10.57 -15.81
N ALA A 25 -1.80 9.68 -15.48
CA ALA A 25 -1.16 8.77 -16.44
C ALA A 25 -1.31 7.30 -16.00
N GLU A 26 -1.55 6.41 -16.96
CA GLU A 26 -1.54 4.98 -16.72
C GLU A 26 -0.13 4.54 -16.38
N THR A 27 -0.01 3.59 -15.46
CA THR A 27 1.30 3.07 -15.06
C THR A 27 1.44 1.64 -15.56
N ILE A 28 2.48 1.37 -16.33
CA ILE A 28 2.72 0.06 -16.94
C ILE A 28 3.89 -0.58 -16.21
N LEU A 29 3.63 -1.70 -15.54
CA LEU A 29 4.62 -2.49 -14.84
C LEU A 29 5.09 -3.62 -15.75
N PHE A 30 6.39 -3.67 -16.03
CA PHE A 30 7.01 -4.73 -16.82
C PHE A 30 7.35 -5.94 -15.97
N LYS A 31 7.46 -7.12 -16.59
CA LYS A 31 7.93 -8.35 -15.93
C LYS A 31 9.34 -8.21 -15.35
N THR A 32 10.13 -7.27 -15.88
CA THR A 32 11.47 -6.92 -15.38
C THR A 32 11.45 -6.14 -14.06
N GLY A 33 10.28 -5.67 -13.61
CA GLY A 33 10.13 -4.80 -12.44
C GLY A 33 10.34 -3.31 -12.74
N LYS A 34 10.70 -2.93 -13.97
CA LYS A 34 10.65 -1.53 -14.41
C LYS A 34 9.20 -1.08 -14.55
N PHE A 35 8.97 0.23 -14.43
CA PHE A 35 7.67 0.83 -14.74
C PHE A 35 7.84 2.10 -15.56
N ILE A 36 6.81 2.46 -16.29
CA ILE A 36 6.65 3.76 -16.94
C ILE A 36 5.27 4.32 -16.60
N SER A 37 5.14 5.65 -16.68
CA SER A 37 3.85 6.33 -16.61
C SER A 37 3.64 7.12 -17.90
N GLY A 38 2.47 6.95 -18.52
CA GLY A 38 2.10 7.66 -19.73
C GLY A 38 0.62 7.46 -20.08
N THR A 39 0.19 7.94 -21.23
CA THR A 39 -1.20 7.73 -21.70
C THR A 39 -1.20 6.68 -22.81
N ILE A 40 -1.90 5.57 -22.64
CA ILE A 40 -2.13 4.59 -23.71
C ILE A 40 -3.00 5.27 -24.76
N VAL A 41 -2.41 5.50 -25.92
CA VAL A 41 -3.07 6.11 -27.08
C VAL A 41 -3.56 5.03 -28.05
N GLU A 42 -3.07 3.80 -27.93
CA GLU A 42 -3.47 2.66 -28.76
C GLU A 42 -3.28 1.35 -28.00
N LYS A 43 -4.26 0.45 -28.09
CA LYS A 43 -4.21 -0.90 -27.50
C LYS A 43 -4.67 -1.93 -28.52
N THR A 44 -3.83 -2.93 -28.76
CA THR A 44 -4.10 -4.08 -29.63
C THR A 44 -4.03 -5.37 -28.83
N ASP A 45 -4.19 -6.52 -29.49
CA ASP A 45 -3.96 -7.86 -28.94
C ASP A 45 -2.47 -8.20 -28.74
N LYS A 46 -1.55 -7.38 -29.28
CA LYS A 46 -0.09 -7.65 -29.25
C LYS A 46 0.72 -6.59 -28.52
N TYR A 47 0.30 -5.33 -28.60
CA TYR A 47 1.06 -4.20 -28.06
C TYR A 47 0.15 -3.05 -27.61
N ILE A 48 0.75 -2.16 -26.82
CA ILE A 48 0.21 -0.83 -26.50
C ILE A 48 1.16 0.25 -27.02
N LYS A 49 0.60 1.41 -27.40
CA LYS A 49 1.37 2.64 -27.61
C LYS A 49 1.06 3.60 -26.48
N VAL A 50 2.11 4.18 -25.91
CA VAL A 50 2.05 5.01 -24.71
C VAL A 50 2.72 6.33 -25.02
N ASP A 51 1.97 7.43 -24.88
CA ASP A 51 2.54 8.77 -24.88
C ASP A 51 3.22 9.03 -23.52
N VAL A 52 4.52 9.25 -23.56
CA VAL A 52 5.34 9.61 -22.41
C VAL A 52 5.91 11.00 -22.67
N TYR A 53 5.23 12.03 -22.16
CA TYR A 53 5.61 13.44 -22.31
C TYR A 53 5.75 13.87 -23.78
N GLY A 54 4.80 13.50 -24.64
CA GLY A 54 4.80 13.87 -26.06
C GLY A 54 5.65 12.95 -26.95
N VAL A 55 6.19 11.87 -26.39
CA VAL A 55 6.89 10.82 -27.14
C VAL A 55 6.07 9.54 -27.08
N THR A 56 5.59 9.08 -28.24
CA THR A 56 4.86 7.82 -28.36
C THR A 56 5.83 6.64 -28.44
N LEU A 57 5.76 5.76 -27.45
CA LEU A 57 6.57 4.54 -27.36
C LEU A 57 5.67 3.30 -27.48
N THR A 58 6.16 2.26 -28.14
CA THR A 58 5.44 0.99 -28.32
C THR A 58 5.98 -0.06 -27.35
N TYR A 59 5.09 -0.77 -26.66
CA TYR A 59 5.43 -1.84 -25.72
C TYR A 59 4.60 -3.08 -26.00
N TYR A 60 5.23 -4.25 -25.99
CA TYR A 60 4.55 -5.52 -26.26
C TYR A 60 3.89 -6.08 -25.00
N LEU A 61 2.69 -6.64 -25.15
CA LEU A 61 1.88 -7.12 -24.02
C LEU A 61 2.53 -8.30 -23.27
N ASP A 62 3.36 -9.08 -23.94
CA ASP A 62 4.10 -10.20 -23.35
C ASP A 62 5.25 -9.75 -22.42
N GLU A 63 5.71 -8.50 -22.52
CA GLU A 63 6.70 -7.91 -21.61
C GLU A 63 6.05 -7.27 -20.38
N ILE A 64 4.74 -6.99 -20.46
CA ILE A 64 3.98 -6.29 -19.44
C ILE A 64 3.46 -7.29 -18.41
N LYS A 65 3.69 -6.97 -17.14
CA LYS A 65 3.12 -7.70 -15.99
C LYS A 65 1.71 -7.20 -15.72
N THR A 66 1.49 -5.90 -15.68
CA THR A 66 0.18 -5.28 -15.43
C THR A 66 0.15 -3.84 -15.96
N ILE A 67 -1.03 -3.41 -16.40
CA ILE A 67 -1.35 -2.01 -16.73
C ILE A 67 -2.28 -1.48 -15.64
N PHE A 68 -1.87 -0.41 -14.97
CA PHE A 68 -2.70 0.30 -14.00
C PHE A 68 -3.40 1.44 -14.72
N GLU A 69 -4.69 1.25 -14.97
CA GLU A 69 -5.50 2.26 -15.64
C GLU A 69 -5.73 3.48 -14.72
N LYS A 70 -5.64 4.67 -15.30
CA LYS A 70 -5.94 5.95 -14.61
C LYS A 70 -7.31 5.94 -13.93
N SER A 71 -8.29 5.28 -14.55
CA SER A 71 -9.65 5.09 -14.05
C SER A 71 -9.67 4.46 -12.65
N ALA A 72 -8.80 3.48 -12.38
CA ALA A 72 -8.74 2.79 -11.10
C ALA A 72 -8.23 3.70 -9.97
N GLY A 73 -7.19 4.50 -10.23
CA GLY A 73 -6.68 5.46 -9.25
C GLY A 73 -7.69 6.57 -8.92
N LEU A 74 -8.38 7.10 -9.95
CA LEU A 74 -9.45 8.07 -9.75
C LEU A 74 -10.65 7.48 -9.00
N LEU A 75 -10.99 6.22 -9.28
CA LEU A 75 -12.06 5.51 -8.60
C LEU A 75 -11.74 5.28 -7.12
N TYR A 76 -10.50 4.87 -6.80
CA TYR A 76 -10.01 4.74 -5.43
C TYR A 76 -10.10 6.08 -4.67
N ILE A 77 -9.56 7.17 -5.24
CA ILE A 77 -9.62 8.50 -4.63
C ILE A 77 -11.07 8.96 -4.45
N SER A 78 -11.94 8.71 -5.43
CA SER A 78 -13.36 9.03 -5.31
C SER A 78 -14.03 8.23 -4.19
N GLY A 79 -13.71 6.95 -4.04
CA GLY A 79 -14.20 6.12 -2.94
C GLY A 79 -13.75 6.62 -1.58
N LEU A 80 -12.49 7.04 -1.43
CA LEU A 80 -12.01 7.67 -0.19
C LEU A 80 -12.74 8.98 0.11
N LYS A 81 -12.98 9.83 -0.89
CA LYS A 81 -13.72 11.10 -0.70
C LYS A 81 -15.15 10.85 -0.23
N ASP A 82 -15.84 9.88 -0.84
CA ASP A 82 -17.17 9.48 -0.39
C ASP A 82 -17.14 8.97 1.05
N ALA A 83 -16.12 8.20 1.42
CA ALA A 83 -15.97 7.68 2.77
C ALA A 83 -15.73 8.80 3.80
N VAL A 84 -14.92 9.81 3.45
CA VAL A 84 -14.70 11.01 4.27
C VAL A 84 -15.99 11.82 4.44
N ASP A 85 -16.86 11.83 3.43
CA ASP A 85 -18.20 12.42 3.46
C ASP A 85 -19.25 11.53 4.17
N LEU A 86 -18.84 10.42 4.79
CA LEU A 86 -19.69 9.42 5.44
C LEU A 86 -20.69 8.73 4.50
N LYS A 87 -20.45 8.75 3.19
CA LYS A 87 -21.22 8.01 2.17
C LYS A 87 -20.67 6.60 2.01
N PHE A 88 -20.67 5.83 3.10
CA PHE A 88 -19.99 4.53 3.18
C PHE A 88 -20.43 3.50 2.15
N GLN A 89 -21.72 3.45 1.81
CA GLN A 89 -22.22 2.51 0.80
C GLN A 89 -21.65 2.80 -0.60
N ASP A 90 -21.64 4.08 -1.01
CA ASP A 90 -21.05 4.50 -2.28
C ASP A 90 -19.53 4.31 -2.30
N ALA A 91 -18.88 4.65 -1.19
CA ALA A 91 -17.45 4.45 -0.99
C ALA A 91 -17.04 2.99 -1.17
N LYS A 92 -17.71 2.06 -0.47
CA LYS A 92 -17.43 0.63 -0.56
C LYS A 92 -17.62 0.10 -1.98
N LYS A 93 -18.67 0.51 -2.69
CA LYS A 93 -18.87 0.11 -4.10
C LYS A 93 -17.68 0.49 -4.98
N LYS A 94 -17.15 1.71 -4.82
CA LYS A 94 -16.00 2.21 -5.57
C LYS A 94 -14.71 1.50 -5.17
N LEU A 95 -14.47 1.35 -3.87
CA LEU A 95 -13.27 0.71 -3.32
C LEU A 95 -13.23 -0.80 -3.63
N SER A 96 -14.36 -1.50 -3.61
CA SER A 96 -14.42 -2.92 -3.97
C SER A 96 -14.02 -3.14 -5.43
N SER A 97 -14.32 -2.18 -6.31
CA SER A 97 -13.92 -2.23 -7.72
C SER A 97 -12.39 -2.07 -7.90
N THR A 98 -11.68 -1.58 -6.89
CA THR A 98 -10.21 -1.44 -6.89
C THR A 98 -9.52 -2.46 -5.99
N ALA A 99 -10.28 -3.28 -5.26
CA ALA A 99 -9.76 -4.27 -4.31
C ALA A 99 -9.07 -5.47 -4.98
N ASP A 100 -9.42 -5.79 -6.22
CA ASP A 100 -8.74 -6.85 -6.99
C ASP A 100 -7.53 -6.34 -7.78
N LEU A 101 -7.37 -5.02 -7.86
CA LEU A 101 -6.31 -4.39 -8.63
C LEU A 101 -5.09 -4.21 -7.74
N LEU A 102 -4.06 -5.04 -7.93
CA LEU A 102 -2.73 -4.61 -7.53
C LEU A 102 -2.44 -3.25 -8.22
N PRO A 103 -1.76 -2.30 -7.58
CA PRO A 103 -1.30 -2.33 -6.20
C PRO A 103 -2.30 -1.71 -5.20
N LEU A 104 -3.48 -1.28 -5.66
CA LEU A 104 -4.52 -0.65 -4.84
C LEU A 104 -5.27 -1.63 -3.92
N ARG A 105 -5.11 -2.93 -4.11
CA ARG A 105 -5.75 -3.99 -3.32
C ARG A 105 -5.67 -3.76 -1.82
N ASP A 106 -4.46 -3.71 -1.26
CA ASP A 106 -4.29 -3.61 0.20
C ASP A 106 -4.87 -2.30 0.76
N LEU A 107 -4.69 -1.19 0.03
CA LEU A 107 -5.21 0.12 0.37
C LEU A 107 -6.74 0.16 0.33
N SER A 108 -7.35 -0.46 -0.68
CA SER A 108 -8.80 -0.53 -0.84
C SER A 108 -9.41 -1.43 0.25
N LEU A 109 -8.79 -2.58 0.51
CA LEU A 109 -9.23 -3.50 1.56
C LEU A 109 -9.11 -2.87 2.96
N ALA A 110 -8.06 -2.11 3.24
CA ALA A 110 -7.94 -1.41 4.52
C ALA A 110 -8.96 -0.27 4.67
N ALA A 111 -9.22 0.49 3.61
CA ALA A 111 -10.26 1.52 3.62
C ALA A 111 -11.65 0.89 3.86
N ILE A 112 -11.97 -0.20 3.15
CA ILE A 112 -13.21 -0.96 3.35
C ILE A 112 -13.29 -1.50 4.79
N LYS A 113 -12.20 -2.09 5.31
CA LYS A 113 -12.14 -2.59 6.68
C LYS A 113 -12.43 -1.49 7.71
N ALA A 114 -11.82 -0.31 7.57
CA ALA A 114 -12.08 0.80 8.48
C ALA A 114 -13.55 1.26 8.41
N ILE A 115 -14.16 1.25 7.22
CA ILE A 115 -15.59 1.54 7.05
C ILE A 115 -16.46 0.49 7.75
N ASP A 116 -16.20 -0.80 7.51
CA ASP A 116 -16.98 -1.90 8.09
C ASP A 116 -16.87 -1.95 9.62
N ASP A 117 -15.67 -1.70 10.15
CA ASP A 117 -15.42 -1.65 11.59
C ASP A 117 -16.12 -0.42 12.22
N ALA A 118 -16.23 0.70 11.51
CA ALA A 118 -17.00 1.86 11.95
C ALA A 118 -18.52 1.63 11.91
N GLU A 119 -19.05 0.99 10.85
CA GLU A 119 -20.47 0.62 10.75
C GLU A 119 -20.85 -0.40 11.85
N SER A 120 -19.91 -1.26 12.24
CA SER A 120 -20.08 -2.25 13.30
C SER A 120 -19.83 -1.68 14.72
N ASN A 121 -19.51 -0.40 14.85
CA ASN A 121 -19.15 0.27 16.10
C ASN A 121 -17.94 -0.35 16.83
N LEU A 122 -17.02 -1.00 16.10
CA LEU A 122 -15.73 -1.45 16.63
C LEU A 122 -14.76 -0.28 16.78
N ILE A 123 -14.91 0.74 15.94
CA ILE A 123 -14.23 2.04 16.03
C ILE A 123 -15.26 3.15 15.79
N SER A 124 -14.96 4.35 16.26
CA SER A 124 -15.77 5.53 15.95
C SER A 124 -15.72 5.91 14.46
N GLN A 125 -16.81 6.47 13.93
CA GLN A 125 -16.80 7.04 12.59
C GLN A 125 -15.76 8.16 12.43
N GLU A 126 -15.52 8.92 13.51
CA GLU A 126 -14.51 9.97 13.52
C GLU A 126 -13.10 9.40 13.30
N SER A 127 -12.71 8.35 14.03
CA SER A 127 -11.38 7.74 13.87
C SER A 127 -11.20 7.10 12.49
N ALA A 128 -12.24 6.46 11.96
CA ALA A 128 -12.25 5.94 10.60
C ALA A 128 -12.06 7.06 9.56
N VAL A 129 -12.75 8.19 9.72
CA VAL A 129 -12.60 9.35 8.82
C VAL A 129 -11.20 9.94 8.90
N TYR A 130 -10.59 10.04 10.08
CA TYR A 130 -9.19 10.46 10.19
C TYR A 130 -8.26 9.50 9.45
N PHE A 131 -8.43 8.19 9.62
CA PHE A 131 -7.65 7.20 8.90
C PHE A 131 -7.80 7.33 7.37
N LEU A 132 -9.04 7.47 6.88
CA LEU A 132 -9.34 7.63 5.45
C LEU A 132 -8.77 8.93 4.87
N LYS A 133 -8.79 10.04 5.64
CA LYS A 133 -8.08 11.28 5.29
C LYS A 133 -6.57 11.05 5.22
N GLY A 134 -6.02 10.27 6.15
CA GLY A 134 -4.61 9.86 6.13
C GLY A 134 -4.22 9.20 4.81
N LEU A 135 -5.00 8.20 4.39
CA LEU A 135 -4.81 7.53 3.10
C LEU A 135 -4.94 8.50 1.92
N LEU A 136 -5.96 9.36 1.94
CA LEU A 136 -6.23 10.34 0.88
C LEU A 136 -5.08 11.35 0.72
N TYR A 137 -4.58 11.91 1.82
CA TYR A 137 -3.48 12.87 1.82
C TYR A 137 -2.16 12.23 1.37
N CYS A 138 -1.86 11.02 1.82
CA CYS A 138 -0.69 10.30 1.32
C CYS A 138 -0.79 10.04 -0.20
N GLY A 139 -1.98 9.68 -0.70
CA GLY A 139 -2.23 9.54 -2.13
C GLY A 139 -2.08 10.84 -2.93
N ASP A 140 -2.27 12.00 -2.29
CA ASP A 140 -2.07 13.35 -2.87
C ASP A 140 -0.64 13.89 -2.65
N ASN A 141 0.31 13.04 -2.23
CA ASN A 141 1.69 13.43 -1.88
C ASN A 141 1.81 14.45 -0.74
N LYS A 142 0.76 14.58 0.08
CA LYS A 142 0.71 15.41 1.30
C LYS A 142 1.00 14.54 2.51
N VAL A 143 2.20 13.98 2.55
CA VAL A 143 2.54 12.89 3.48
C VAL A 143 2.51 13.35 4.94
N ASN A 144 2.90 14.60 5.22
CA ASN A 144 2.85 15.13 6.59
C ASN A 144 1.41 15.28 7.10
N GLU A 145 0.52 15.77 6.25
CA GLU A 145 -0.91 15.85 6.54
C GLU A 145 -1.51 14.44 6.69
N GLY A 146 -1.04 13.47 5.91
CA GLY A 146 -1.39 12.06 6.05
C GLY A 146 -1.01 11.49 7.42
N ILE A 147 0.24 11.70 7.84
CA ILE A 147 0.76 11.33 9.17
C ILE A 147 -0.06 11.97 10.29
N GLU A 148 -0.36 13.27 10.20
CA GLU A 148 -1.16 13.97 11.21
C GLU A 148 -2.55 13.35 11.36
N ASN A 149 -3.19 12.97 10.25
CA ASN A 149 -4.49 12.32 10.28
C ASN A 149 -4.42 10.88 10.85
N PHE A 150 -3.37 10.11 10.55
CA PHE A 150 -3.18 8.82 11.22
C PHE A 150 -2.97 8.96 12.73
N LEU A 151 -2.22 9.97 13.18
CA LEU A 151 -2.04 10.25 14.60
C LEU A 151 -3.36 10.62 15.29
N LYS A 152 -4.24 11.39 14.62
CA LYS A 152 -5.60 11.68 15.12
C LYS A 152 -6.46 10.41 15.21
N ALA A 153 -6.38 9.52 14.23
CA ALA A 153 -7.08 8.23 14.27
C ALA A 153 -6.61 7.37 15.46
N ILE A 154 -5.29 7.30 15.69
CA ILE A 154 -4.67 6.61 16.84
C ILE A 154 -5.06 7.25 18.17
N GLN A 155 -5.13 8.59 18.24
CA GLN A 155 -5.55 9.28 19.47
C GLN A 155 -7.00 8.92 19.85
N ALA A 156 -7.87 8.76 18.86
CA ALA A 156 -9.24 8.34 19.08
C ALA A 156 -9.35 6.84 19.44
N GLU A 157 -8.56 5.97 18.79
CA GLU A 157 -8.57 4.52 19.01
C GLU A 157 -7.14 3.98 19.24
N PRO A 158 -6.59 4.10 20.46
CA PRO A 158 -5.19 3.77 20.73
C PRO A 158 -4.87 2.28 20.65
N GLU A 159 -5.87 1.41 20.71
CA GLU A 159 -5.71 -0.06 20.66
C GLU A 159 -6.07 -0.65 19.28
N TYR A 160 -6.30 0.17 18.26
CA TYR A 160 -6.67 -0.30 16.93
C TYR A 160 -5.45 -0.45 16.01
N GLU A 161 -4.97 -1.69 15.84
CA GLU A 161 -3.69 -2.02 15.20
C GLU A 161 -3.54 -1.46 13.77
N LEU A 162 -4.64 -1.37 13.00
CA LEU A 162 -4.60 -1.01 11.58
C LEU A 162 -4.01 0.39 11.39
N PHE A 163 -4.32 1.33 12.29
CA PHE A 163 -3.84 2.71 12.19
C PHE A 163 -2.32 2.77 12.37
N TYR A 164 -1.77 1.99 13.28
CA TYR A 164 -0.32 1.89 13.49
C TYR A 164 0.39 1.21 12.32
N ILE A 165 -0.22 0.18 11.71
CA ILE A 165 0.34 -0.48 10.51
C ILE A 165 0.57 0.56 9.40
N TYR A 166 -0.43 1.39 9.11
CA TYR A 166 -0.36 2.39 8.05
C TYR A 166 0.52 3.58 8.39
N LEU A 167 0.55 4.03 9.65
CA LEU A 167 1.51 5.03 10.10
C LEU A 167 2.95 4.51 9.99
N GLY A 168 3.20 3.29 10.42
CA GLY A 168 4.52 2.63 10.32
C GLY A 168 4.97 2.50 8.87
N ALA A 169 4.11 2.00 7.99
CA ALA A 169 4.39 1.93 6.55
C ALA A 169 4.70 3.31 5.94
N THR A 170 3.95 4.34 6.35
CA THR A 170 4.19 5.72 5.91
C THR A 170 5.54 6.24 6.38
N TYR A 171 5.94 5.96 7.62
CA TYR A 171 7.26 6.33 8.12
C TYR A 171 8.41 5.63 7.38
N ILE A 172 8.25 4.36 7.00
CA ILE A 172 9.26 3.71 6.14
C ILE A 172 9.34 4.44 4.78
N GLY A 173 8.21 4.89 4.25
CA GLY A 173 8.11 5.61 2.97
C GLY A 173 8.86 6.93 2.94
N VAL A 174 8.89 7.63 4.07
CA VAL A 174 9.64 8.88 4.25
C VAL A 174 11.00 8.68 4.94
N GLU A 175 11.49 7.45 4.97
CA GLU A 175 12.79 7.06 5.53
C GLU A 175 12.98 7.42 7.02
N LYS A 176 11.88 7.60 7.76
CA LYS A 176 11.87 7.78 9.22
C LYS A 176 11.89 6.42 9.91
N PHE A 177 13.00 5.70 9.76
CA PHE A 177 13.07 4.29 10.13
C PHE A 177 12.91 4.03 11.63
N GLN A 178 13.40 4.91 12.51
CA GLN A 178 13.21 4.71 13.96
C GLN A 178 11.73 4.87 14.34
N ASP A 179 11.08 5.92 13.85
CA ASP A 179 9.64 6.13 14.07
C ASP A 179 8.83 4.94 13.53
N ALA A 180 9.21 4.38 12.38
CA ALA A 180 8.60 3.17 11.83
C ALA A 180 8.79 1.95 12.73
N ILE A 181 9.99 1.71 13.26
CA ILE A 181 10.26 0.60 14.19
C ILE A 181 9.38 0.74 15.43
N ASP A 182 9.39 1.91 16.07
CA ASP A 182 8.65 2.15 17.31
C ASP A 182 7.15 1.98 17.08
N THR A 183 6.64 2.50 15.96
CA THR A 183 5.23 2.38 15.57
C THR A 183 4.83 0.93 15.28
N LEU A 184 5.65 0.17 14.56
CA LEU A 184 5.35 -1.23 14.25
C LEU A 184 5.56 -2.16 15.45
N GLN A 185 6.42 -1.80 16.40
CA GLN A 185 6.48 -2.51 17.69
C GLN A 185 5.18 -2.33 18.49
N LYS A 186 4.50 -1.17 18.38
CA LYS A 186 3.15 -1.00 18.95
C LYS A 186 2.13 -1.92 18.30
N VAL A 187 2.21 -2.16 16.99
CA VAL A 187 1.36 -3.17 16.32
C VAL A 187 1.49 -4.53 17.01
N LEU A 188 2.72 -4.99 17.23
CA LEU A 188 2.97 -6.28 17.88
C LEU A 188 2.67 -6.30 19.39
N ALA A 189 2.62 -5.14 20.04
CA ALA A 189 2.17 -5.04 21.43
C ALA A 189 0.65 -5.16 21.55
N ILE A 190 -0.10 -4.60 20.60
CA ILE A 190 -1.57 -4.71 20.51
C ILE A 190 -1.97 -6.10 20.03
N ASN A 191 -1.31 -6.61 18.99
CA ASN A 191 -1.56 -7.90 18.39
C ASN A 191 -0.24 -8.63 18.09
N PRO A 192 0.20 -9.52 19.00
CA PRO A 192 1.43 -10.30 18.82
C PRO A 192 1.44 -11.15 17.53
N ASP A 193 0.26 -11.54 17.04
CA ASP A 193 0.05 -12.39 15.86
C ASP A 193 -0.30 -11.56 14.61
N SER A 194 0.09 -10.28 14.58
CA SER A 194 -0.09 -9.43 13.40
C SER A 194 0.86 -9.86 12.27
N ALA A 195 0.31 -10.47 11.22
CA ALA A 195 1.07 -10.87 10.03
C ALA A 195 1.77 -9.65 9.39
N GLU A 196 1.04 -8.55 9.25
CA GLU A 196 1.50 -7.28 8.72
C GLU A 196 2.59 -6.65 9.60
N GLY A 197 2.40 -6.63 10.92
CA GLY A 197 3.41 -6.11 11.85
C GLY A 197 4.74 -6.86 11.76
N ASN A 198 4.68 -8.19 11.75
CA ASN A 198 5.86 -9.06 11.58
C ASN A 198 6.51 -8.84 10.19
N HIS A 199 5.72 -8.79 9.12
CA HIS A 199 6.25 -8.58 7.77
C HIS A 199 6.93 -7.21 7.59
N PHE A 200 6.30 -6.12 8.05
CA PHE A 200 6.87 -4.78 7.91
C PHE A 200 8.12 -4.60 8.76
N LEU A 201 8.13 -5.05 10.02
CA LEU A 201 9.35 -5.02 10.85
C LEU A 201 10.45 -5.88 10.27
N GLY A 202 10.13 -7.09 9.82
CA GLY A 202 11.09 -7.98 9.20
C GLY A 202 11.75 -7.37 7.97
N SER A 203 10.94 -6.81 7.07
CA SER A 203 11.42 -6.11 5.87
C SER A 203 12.26 -4.88 6.21
N LEU A 204 11.86 -4.12 7.23
CA LEU A 204 12.59 -2.95 7.68
C LEU A 204 13.95 -3.32 8.29
N TYR A 205 14.02 -4.36 9.11
CA TYR A 205 15.31 -4.81 9.66
C TYR A 205 16.25 -5.35 8.58
N VAL A 206 15.73 -6.06 7.58
CA VAL A 206 16.51 -6.43 6.39
C VAL A 206 17.05 -5.18 5.67
N HIS A 207 16.26 -4.10 5.59
CA HIS A 207 16.74 -2.83 5.01
C HIS A 207 17.97 -2.30 5.71
N LEU A 208 17.92 -2.33 7.04
CA LEU A 208 18.89 -1.74 7.94
C LEU A 208 20.10 -2.67 8.15
N ASP A 209 20.24 -3.70 7.29
CA ASP A 209 21.28 -4.73 7.34
C ASP A 209 21.27 -5.57 8.63
N ARG A 210 20.16 -5.53 9.38
CA ARG A 210 19.89 -6.34 10.56
C ARG A 210 19.20 -7.64 10.15
N ARG A 211 19.89 -8.40 9.29
CA ARG A 211 19.34 -9.58 8.61
C ARG A 211 18.85 -10.67 9.56
N PRO A 212 19.57 -11.07 10.63
CA PRO A 212 19.07 -12.10 11.54
C PRO A 212 17.73 -11.74 12.18
N GLU A 213 17.57 -10.50 12.66
CA GLU A 213 16.30 -10.02 13.20
C GLU A 213 15.22 -9.98 12.12
N GLY A 214 15.57 -9.46 10.94
CA GLY A 214 14.66 -9.37 9.80
C GLY A 214 14.08 -10.72 9.38
N ILE A 215 14.95 -11.74 9.24
CA ILE A 215 14.54 -13.11 8.91
C ILE A 215 13.60 -13.68 9.98
N SER A 216 13.91 -13.50 11.26
CA SER A 216 13.08 -14.01 12.35
C SER A 216 11.65 -13.46 12.30
N TYR A 217 11.49 -12.16 12.05
CA TYR A 217 10.15 -11.56 11.92
C TYR A 217 9.44 -12.00 10.63
N LEU A 218 10.15 -12.09 9.50
CA LEU A 218 9.56 -12.56 8.24
C LEU A 218 9.06 -14.02 8.36
N GLU A 219 9.81 -14.90 9.01
CA GLU A 219 9.41 -16.30 9.23
C GLU A 219 8.15 -16.41 10.08
N LYS A 220 7.96 -15.52 11.07
CA LYS A 220 6.71 -15.44 11.86
C LYS A 220 5.52 -14.99 11.03
N SER A 221 5.71 -14.14 10.02
CA SER A 221 4.61 -13.63 9.18
C SER A 221 4.01 -14.68 8.24
N VAL A 222 4.78 -15.69 7.82
CA VAL A 222 4.35 -16.72 6.85
C VAL A 222 3.16 -17.55 7.34
N PRO A 223 3.20 -18.21 8.52
CA PRO A 223 2.05 -18.98 8.99
C PRO A 223 0.81 -18.11 9.23
N LEU A 224 0.99 -16.88 9.70
CA LEU A 224 -0.10 -15.93 9.92
C LEU A 224 -0.79 -15.52 8.60
N TYR A 225 -0.03 -15.33 7.53
CA TYR A 225 -0.60 -15.12 6.19
C TYR A 225 -1.28 -16.38 5.64
N GLN A 226 -0.80 -17.57 5.99
CA GLN A 226 -1.42 -18.83 5.60
C GLN A 226 -2.79 -19.04 6.25
N GLU A 227 -2.93 -18.71 7.53
CA GLU A 227 -4.21 -18.73 8.24
C GLU A 227 -5.22 -17.76 7.60
N LYS A 228 -4.75 -16.59 7.15
CA LYS A 228 -5.57 -15.61 6.41
C LYS A 228 -5.80 -15.97 4.93
N GLY A 229 -5.28 -17.10 4.44
CA GLY A 229 -5.39 -17.52 3.03
C GLY A 229 -4.65 -16.59 2.05
N ASN A 230 -3.73 -15.76 2.53
CA ASN A 230 -3.05 -14.75 1.72
C ASN A 230 -1.82 -15.32 1.00
N THR A 231 -2.08 -16.17 0.01
CA THR A 231 -1.06 -16.88 -0.79
C THR A 231 -0.08 -15.95 -1.52
N GLU A 232 -0.53 -14.77 -1.94
CA GLU A 232 0.33 -13.76 -2.56
C GLU A 232 1.38 -13.22 -1.60
N ARG A 233 0.99 -12.92 -0.35
CA ARG A 233 1.93 -12.45 0.68
C ARG A 233 2.92 -13.52 1.07
N ILE A 234 2.48 -14.77 1.20
CA ILE A 234 3.37 -15.91 1.47
C ILE A 234 4.43 -16.01 0.38
N LYS A 235 4.03 -15.94 -0.90
CA LYS A 235 4.97 -15.97 -2.02
C LYS A 235 5.95 -14.80 -1.96
N ALA A 236 5.48 -13.58 -1.72
CA ALA A 236 6.33 -12.40 -1.63
C ALA A 236 7.36 -12.49 -0.48
N VAL A 237 6.93 -12.97 0.70
CA VAL A 237 7.81 -13.15 1.86
C VAL A 237 8.85 -14.25 1.60
N ASN A 238 8.45 -15.39 1.03
CA ASN A 238 9.38 -16.47 0.71
C ASN A 238 10.41 -16.06 -0.36
N GLU A 239 9.99 -15.35 -1.41
CA GLU A 239 10.90 -14.79 -2.41
C GLU A 239 11.90 -13.79 -1.80
N LEU A 240 11.52 -13.09 -0.73
CA LEU A 240 12.43 -12.24 0.03
C LEU A 240 13.40 -13.07 0.87
N LEU A 241 12.89 -14.03 1.65
CA LEU A 241 13.69 -14.92 2.49
C LEU A 241 14.78 -15.65 1.67
N ASP A 242 14.43 -16.16 0.49
CA ASP A 242 15.36 -16.86 -0.40
C ASP A 242 16.50 -15.96 -0.93
N LYS A 243 16.29 -14.64 -0.98
CA LYS A 243 17.31 -13.67 -1.44
C LYS A 243 18.27 -13.21 -0.33
N ILE A 244 17.87 -13.34 0.93
CA ILE A 244 18.58 -12.74 2.07
C ILE A 244 19.24 -13.77 2.99
N ARG A 245 18.84 -15.05 2.88
CA ARG A 245 19.55 -16.21 3.41
C ARG A 245 20.85 -16.43 2.62
#